data_AF-A0A7S3XZC5-F1
#
_entry.id   AF-A0A7S3XZC5-F1
#
_cell.length_a   1.000
_cell.length_b   1.000
_cell.length_c   1.000
_cell.angle_alpha   90.00
_cell.angle_beta   90.00
_cell.angle_gamma   90.00
#
_symmetry.space_group_name_H-M   'P 1'
#
loop_
_entity.id
_entity.type
_entity.pdbx_description
1 polymer ?
#
loop_
_entity_poly.entity_id
_entity_poly.type
_entity_poly.pdbx_seq_one_letter_code
_entity_poly.pdbx_strand_id
1 'polypeptide(L)'
;TGKGARAGEHHREEAAKYYRASREEPLDWPFVLVAVGFTKECVGALRRAQVYPECNRARAVLPVLNDLYLALFDNFYRRVRQAPATHHAEHLAALRRAVAAAPAKLLKEHAQLSSWS
;
A
#
# COMPACT_ATOMS: atom_id res chain seq x y z
N THR A 1 -18.46 -15.62 -10.25
CA THR A 1 -17.06 -16.14 -10.30
C THR A 1 -16.06 -15.24 -11.02
N GLY A 2 -16.45 -14.16 -11.72
CA GLY A 2 -15.49 -13.30 -12.47
C GLY A 2 -14.84 -12.10 -11.75
N LYS A 3 -15.45 -11.54 -10.69
CA LYS A 3 -14.90 -10.34 -10.00
C LYS A 3 -13.59 -10.60 -9.24
N GLY A 4 -13.44 -11.78 -8.65
CA GLY A 4 -12.24 -12.13 -7.88
C GLY A 4 -10.99 -12.37 -8.74
N ALA A 5 -11.18 -12.92 -9.94
CA ALA A 5 -10.07 -13.15 -10.89
C ALA A 5 -9.47 -11.83 -11.39
N ARG A 6 -10.32 -10.87 -11.75
CA ARG A 6 -9.91 -9.55 -12.27
C ARG A 6 -9.20 -8.70 -11.21
N ALA A 7 -9.65 -8.74 -9.96
CA ALA A 7 -8.94 -8.10 -8.84
C ALA A 7 -7.57 -8.75 -8.59
N GLY A 8 -7.48 -10.07 -8.68
CA GLY A 8 -6.21 -10.80 -8.53
C GLY A 8 -5.20 -10.57 -9.66
N GLU A 9 -5.64 -10.14 -10.84
CA GLU A 9 -4.75 -9.73 -11.95
C GLU A 9 -4.21 -8.31 -11.73
N HIS A 10 -5.09 -7.36 -11.40
CA HIS A 10 -4.70 -5.97 -11.10
C HIS A 10 -3.65 -5.90 -9.97
N HIS A 11 -3.84 -6.68 -8.89
CA HIS A 11 -2.87 -6.72 -7.80
C HIS A 11 -1.50 -7.31 -8.21
N ARG A 12 -1.49 -8.23 -9.19
CA ARG A 12 -0.24 -8.81 -9.72
C ARG A 12 0.52 -7.81 -10.57
N GLU A 13 -0.19 -7.02 -11.37
CA GLU A 13 0.41 -5.96 -12.20
C GLU A 13 1.04 -4.87 -11.33
N GLU A 14 0.32 -4.41 -10.30
CA GLU A 14 0.85 -3.44 -9.34
C GLU A 14 2.07 -3.98 -8.58
N ALA A 15 2.03 -5.25 -8.12
CA ALA A 15 3.18 -5.88 -7.49
C ALA A 15 4.40 -5.95 -8.42
N ALA A 16 4.20 -6.25 -9.71
CA ALA A 16 5.28 -6.31 -10.70
C ALA A 16 5.92 -4.93 -10.94
N LYS A 17 5.11 -3.86 -10.98
CA LYS A 17 5.55 -2.47 -11.07
C LYS A 17 6.47 -2.11 -9.90
N TYR A 18 6.06 -2.38 -8.66
CA TYR A 18 6.89 -2.07 -7.49
C TYR A 18 8.14 -2.94 -7.41
N TYR A 19 8.04 -4.22 -7.76
CA TYR A 19 9.21 -5.10 -7.76
C TYR A 19 10.26 -4.65 -8.78
N ARG A 20 9.84 -4.25 -9.98
CA ARG A 20 10.76 -3.69 -10.98
C ARG A 20 11.44 -2.43 -10.45
N ALA A 21 10.66 -1.47 -9.97
CA ALA A 21 11.19 -0.22 -9.45
C ALA A 21 12.14 -0.41 -8.26
N SER A 22 11.92 -1.43 -7.42
CA SER A 22 12.80 -1.74 -6.28
C SER A 22 14.21 -2.18 -6.65
N ARG A 23 14.47 -2.44 -7.94
CA ARG A 23 15.75 -2.91 -8.48
C ARG A 23 16.40 -1.88 -9.40
N GLU A 24 15.76 -0.75 -9.63
CA GLU A 24 16.24 0.31 -10.51
C GLU A 24 16.96 1.38 -9.69
N GLU A 25 18.24 1.62 -9.97
CA GLU A 25 18.93 2.79 -9.42
C GLU A 25 18.31 4.10 -9.97
N PRO A 26 18.28 5.18 -9.19
CA PRO A 26 18.77 5.32 -7.80
C PRO A 26 17.70 4.98 -6.75
N LEU A 27 16.64 4.27 -7.13
CA LEU A 27 15.50 4.02 -6.25
C LEU A 27 15.67 2.77 -5.39
N ASP A 28 16.54 1.83 -5.75
CA ASP A 28 16.63 0.48 -5.20
C ASP A 28 16.33 0.34 -3.69
N TRP A 29 15.48 -0.63 -3.32
CA TRP A 29 15.11 -0.88 -1.93
C TRP A 29 14.85 -2.37 -1.68
N PRO A 30 14.98 -2.87 -0.44
CA PRO A 30 14.73 -4.27 -0.12
C PRO A 30 13.23 -4.59 -0.17
N PHE A 31 12.71 -4.90 -1.37
CA PHE A 31 11.29 -5.09 -1.65
C PHE A 31 10.57 -5.99 -0.66
N VAL A 32 11.13 -7.17 -0.37
CA VAL A 32 10.52 -8.16 0.54
C VAL A 32 10.42 -7.61 1.97
N LEU A 33 11.43 -6.88 2.45
CA LEU A 33 11.40 -6.31 3.80
C LEU A 33 10.36 -5.19 3.90
N VAL A 34 10.22 -4.38 2.84
CA VAL A 34 9.17 -3.35 2.75
C VAL A 34 7.79 -3.99 2.71
N ALA A 35 7.60 -5.04 1.92
CA ALA A 35 6.35 -5.80 1.84
C ALA A 35 5.93 -6.36 3.20
N VAL A 36 6.82 -7.06 3.90
CA VAL A 36 6.57 -7.58 5.26
C VAL A 36 6.21 -6.45 6.23
N GLY A 37 6.93 -5.32 6.13
CA GLY A 37 6.64 -4.12 6.89
C GLY A 37 5.22 -3.60 6.66
N PHE A 38 4.77 -3.50 5.42
CA PHE A 38 3.42 -3.03 5.09
C PHE A 38 2.33 -4.02 5.50
N THR A 39 2.57 -5.34 5.37
CA THR A 39 1.66 -6.35 5.91
C THR A 39 1.47 -6.16 7.42
N LYS A 40 2.55 -5.91 8.17
CA LYS A 40 2.47 -5.61 9.61
C LYS A 40 1.62 -4.36 9.88
N GLU A 41 1.80 -3.29 9.10
CA GLU A 41 1.00 -2.07 9.29
C GLU A 41 -0.49 -2.30 8.99
N CYS A 42 -0.84 -3.05 7.93
CA CYS A 42 -2.23 -3.39 7.62
C CYS A 42 -2.89 -4.18 8.75
N VAL A 43 -2.22 -5.21 9.27
CA VAL A 43 -2.71 -6.00 10.41
C VAL A 43 -2.81 -5.12 11.66
N GLY A 44 -1.85 -4.22 11.87
CA GLY A 44 -1.90 -3.25 12.97
C GLY A 44 -3.12 -2.33 12.90
N ALA A 45 -3.45 -1.80 11.73
CA ALA A 45 -4.63 -0.96 11.52
C ALA A 45 -5.93 -1.73 11.78
N LEU A 46 -6.00 -3.00 11.36
CA LEU A 46 -7.13 -3.88 11.67
C LEU A 46 -7.27 -4.09 13.17
N ARG A 47 -6.19 -4.47 13.86
CA ARG A 47 -6.20 -4.76 15.32
C ARG A 47 -6.61 -3.55 16.15
N ARG A 48 -6.34 -2.33 15.69
CA ARG A 48 -6.74 -1.08 16.33
C ARG A 48 -8.14 -0.60 15.92
N ALA A 49 -8.90 -1.43 15.20
CA ALA A 49 -10.23 -1.13 14.67
C ALA A 49 -10.30 0.11 13.75
N GLN A 50 -9.17 0.54 13.17
CA GLN A 50 -9.09 1.78 12.40
C GLN A 50 -9.66 1.67 10.98
N VAL A 51 -9.84 0.45 10.49
CA VAL A 51 -10.38 0.14 9.15
C VAL A 51 -11.69 -0.67 9.21
N TYR A 52 -12.27 -0.82 10.41
CA TYR A 52 -13.55 -1.52 10.57
C TYR A 52 -14.69 -0.88 9.79
N PRO A 53 -14.83 0.46 9.74
CA PRO A 53 -15.87 1.10 8.93
C PRO A 53 -15.79 0.71 7.44
N GLU A 54 -14.59 0.66 6.88
CA GLU A 54 -14.31 0.28 5.49
C GLU A 54 -14.59 -1.21 5.28
N CYS A 55 -14.09 -2.08 6.16
CA CYS A 55 -14.37 -3.52 6.13
C CYS A 55 -15.88 -3.81 6.20
N ASN A 56 -16.61 -3.13 7.09
CA ASN A 56 -18.05 -3.31 7.26
C ASN A 56 -18.82 -2.80 6.04
N ARG A 57 -18.43 -1.65 5.48
CA ARG A 57 -19.03 -1.12 4.25
C ARG A 57 -18.82 -2.07 3.07
N ALA A 58 -17.63 -2.63 2.93
CA ALA A 58 -17.29 -3.58 1.87
C ALA A 58 -17.80 -5.01 2.13
N ARG A 59 -18.22 -5.32 3.37
CA ARG A 59 -18.50 -6.67 3.87
C ARG A 59 -17.36 -7.66 3.59
N ALA A 60 -16.12 -7.17 3.61
CA ALA A 60 -14.95 -7.95 3.25
C ALA A 60 -13.69 -7.38 3.92
N VAL A 61 -12.95 -8.23 4.65
CA VAL A 61 -11.74 -7.80 5.36
C VAL A 61 -10.52 -7.88 4.46
N LEU A 62 -10.29 -9.02 3.80
CA LEU A 62 -9.08 -9.23 2.99
C LEU A 62 -8.95 -8.24 1.82
N PRO A 63 -10.00 -7.92 1.06
CA PRO A 63 -9.91 -6.91 0.01
C PRO A 63 -9.50 -5.53 0.56
N VAL A 64 -10.11 -5.08 1.66
CA VAL A 64 -9.78 -3.79 2.28
C VAL A 64 -8.34 -3.75 2.79
N LEU A 65 -7.84 -4.84 3.37
CA LEU A 65 -6.44 -4.92 3.79
C LEU A 65 -5.47 -4.94 2.61
N ASN A 66 -5.87 -5.56 1.50
CA ASN A 66 -5.07 -5.58 0.29
C ASN A 66 -5.03 -4.20 -0.40
N ASP A 67 -6.16 -3.49 -0.44
CA ASP A 67 -6.21 -2.11 -0.92
C ASP A 67 -5.33 -1.19 -0.05
N LEU A 68 -5.35 -1.38 1.27
CA LEU A 68 -4.46 -0.64 2.16
C LEU A 68 -2.99 -1.00 1.91
N TYR A 69 -2.69 -2.27 1.67
CA TYR A 69 -1.33 -2.72 1.35
C TYR A 69 -0.81 -2.08 0.05
N LEU A 70 -1.63 -2.02 -0.99
CA LEU A 70 -1.29 -1.34 -2.24
C LEU A 70 -1.18 0.18 -2.05
N ALA A 71 -2.07 0.79 -1.27
CA ALA A 71 -1.98 2.21 -0.92
C ALA A 71 -0.64 2.56 -0.25
N LEU A 72 -0.11 1.68 0.60
CA LEU A 72 1.20 1.86 1.23
C LEU A 72 2.33 1.80 0.19
N PHE A 73 2.28 0.85 -0.74
CA PHE A 73 3.25 0.77 -1.83
C PHE A 73 3.19 1.98 -2.77
N ASP A 74 2.01 2.41 -3.20
CA ASP A 74 1.83 3.61 -4.03
C ASP A 74 2.37 4.86 -3.33
N ASN A 75 2.10 5.02 -2.04
CA ASN A 75 2.57 6.17 -1.28
C ASN A 75 4.09 6.15 -1.11
N PHE A 76 4.66 4.99 -0.78
CA PHE A 76 6.10 4.81 -0.66
C PHE A 76 6.82 5.06 -1.99
N TYR A 77 6.34 4.43 -3.07
CA TYR A 77 6.91 4.57 -4.40
C TYR A 77 6.90 6.03 -4.88
N ARG A 78 5.80 6.76 -4.68
CA ARG A 78 5.73 8.20 -4.99
C ARG A 78 6.75 9.02 -4.21
N ARG A 79 6.89 8.78 -2.90
CA ARG A 79 7.86 9.49 -2.05
C ARG A 79 9.30 9.25 -2.48
N VAL A 80 9.64 8.00 -2.74
CA VAL A 80 10.98 7.60 -3.22
C VAL A 80 11.28 8.24 -4.57
N ARG A 81 10.31 8.27 -5.49
CA ARG A 81 10.49 8.95 -6.79
C ARG A 81 10.60 10.47 -6.69
N GLN A 82 9.88 11.09 -5.77
CA GLN A 82 9.91 12.54 -5.58
C GLN A 82 11.18 13.01 -4.86
N ALA A 83 11.76 12.17 -4.01
CA ALA A 83 12.95 12.46 -3.23
C ALA A 83 13.89 11.24 -3.19
N PRO A 84 14.55 10.89 -4.31
CA PRO A 84 15.39 9.70 -4.40
C PRO A 84 16.67 9.80 -3.56
N ALA A 85 17.14 11.01 -3.26
CA ALA A 85 18.28 11.22 -2.37
C ALA A 85 17.94 11.07 -0.87
N THR A 86 16.64 11.01 -0.52
CA THR A 86 16.21 10.81 0.87
C THR A 86 16.24 9.32 1.22
N HIS A 87 16.84 9.00 2.36
CA HIS A 87 17.00 7.62 2.79
C HIS A 87 15.64 6.92 2.97
N HIS A 88 15.48 5.70 2.44
CA HIS A 88 14.22 4.94 2.47
C HIS A 88 13.59 4.80 3.86
N ALA A 89 14.43 4.70 4.90
CA ALA A 89 13.96 4.63 6.29
C ALA A 89 13.11 5.84 6.70
N GLU A 90 13.39 7.03 6.18
CA GLU A 90 12.63 8.25 6.46
C GLU A 90 11.25 8.20 5.79
N HIS A 91 11.19 7.75 4.54
CA HIS A 91 9.93 7.53 3.81
C HIS A 91 9.06 6.49 4.53
N LEU A 92 9.67 5.38 4.96
CA LEU A 92 8.99 4.33 5.73
C LEU A 92 8.51 4.85 7.09
N ALA A 93 9.31 5.64 7.80
CA ALA A 93 8.90 6.23 9.08
C ALA A 93 7.74 7.20 8.93
N ALA A 94 7.76 8.05 7.89
CA ALA A 94 6.66 8.95 7.57
C ALA A 94 5.38 8.17 7.23
N LEU A 95 5.49 7.08 6.47
CA LEU A 95 4.36 6.25 6.10
C LEU A 95 3.77 5.50 7.30
N ARG A 96 4.61 4.98 8.20
CA ARG A 96 4.17 4.37 9.47
C ARG A 96 3.37 5.36 10.34
N ARG A 97 3.81 6.62 10.40
CA ARG A 97 3.02 7.68 11.08
C ARG A 97 1.69 7.92 10.38
N ALA A 98 1.69 7.99 9.04
CA ALA A 98 0.48 8.23 8.26
C ALA A 98 -0.58 7.11 8.43
N VAL A 99 -0.16 5.84 8.35
CA VAL A 99 -1.07 4.70 8.53
C VAL A 99 -1.54 4.54 9.97
N ALA A 100 -0.71 4.88 10.96
CA ALA A 100 -1.13 4.91 12.36
C ALA A 100 -2.14 6.03 12.65
N ALA A 101 -2.03 7.18 11.99
CA ALA A 101 -2.91 8.31 12.20
C ALA A 101 -4.24 8.18 11.45
N ALA A 102 -4.22 7.82 10.16
CA ALA A 102 -5.39 7.87 9.28
C ALA A 102 -5.32 6.84 8.14
N PRO A 103 -5.45 5.53 8.40
CA PRO A 103 -5.39 4.51 7.35
C PRO A 103 -6.54 4.65 6.34
N ALA A 104 -7.72 5.09 6.79
CA ALA A 104 -8.86 5.42 5.93
C ALA A 104 -8.56 6.52 4.89
N LYS A 105 -7.65 7.46 5.21
CA LYS A 105 -7.23 8.49 4.26
C LYS A 105 -6.38 7.88 3.14
N LEU A 106 -5.46 6.99 3.48
CA LEU A 106 -4.63 6.28 2.50
C LEU A 106 -5.48 5.43 1.54
N LEU A 107 -6.50 4.75 2.07
CA LEU A 107 -7.47 4.00 1.25
C LEU A 107 -8.21 4.91 0.26
N LYS A 108 -8.67 6.08 0.70
CA LYS A 108 -9.34 7.05 -0.18
C LYS A 108 -8.41 7.59 -1.26
N GLU A 109 -7.18 7.95 -0.89
CA GLU A 109 -6.18 8.44 -1.85
C GLU A 109 -5.85 7.38 -2.90
N HIS A 110 -5.69 6.12 -2.50
CA HIS A 110 -5.45 5.02 -3.44
C HIS A 110 -6.66 4.79 -4.36
N ALA A 111 -7.88 4.77 -3.82
CA ALA A 111 -9.09 4.61 -4.63
C ALA A 111 -9.27 5.72 -5.69
N GLN A 112 -8.84 6.96 -5.38
CA GLN A 112 -8.86 8.07 -6.33
C GLN A 112 -7.81 7.92 -7.45
N LEU A 113 -6.68 7.28 -7.16
CA LEU A 113 -5.63 7.02 -8.14
C LEU A 113 -6.00 5.85 -9.05
N SER A 114 -6.61 4.80 -8.51
CA SER A 114 -7.06 3.62 -9.27
C SER A 114 -8.30 3.87 -10.13
N SER A 115 -9.05 4.96 -9.91
CA SER A 115 -10.21 5.30 -10.75
C SER A 115 -9.84 6.00 -12.07
N TRP A 116 -8.55 6.23 -12.32
CA TRP A 116 -8.01 6.89 -13.52
C TRP A 116 -7.28 5.94 -14.48
N SER A 117 -7.17 4.66 -14.13
CA SER A 117 -6.51 3.59 -14.88
C SER A 117 -7.51 2.54 -15.34
#